data_AF-Q00ZD7-F1
#
_entry.id   AF-Q00ZD7-F1
#
_cell.length_a   1.000
_cell.length_b   1.000
_cell.length_c   1.000
_cell.angle_alpha   90.00
_cell.angle_beta   90.00
_cell.angle_gamma   90.00
#
_symmetry.space_group_name_H-M   'P 1'
#
loop_
_entity.id
_entity.type
_entity.pdbx_description
1 polymer ?
#
loop_
_entity_poly.entity_id
_entity_poly.type
_entity_poly.pdbx_seq_one_letter_code
_entity_poly.pdbx_strand_id
1 'polypeptide(L)'
;MISSSSNVRPVSRTFASSSLRTSVRRASSFADASSSSRASTDAIDDALVRFGKLWTGAAQCRVLVAESARRSFWRDYEHIECVVRSYLRVFPPNGPHGVDVVALCVREPRALALSLEAFVQGVVRATQVLNVGGRQITLAPGLIMCSESELRLGIEALTRAVGEREARRLTLEQPDRVLQEVGWYDDDADEDVGTGADASSMEVMQALRHYARVVPPAGSIDVDERMADRERNAKKFHVQKGL
;
A
#
# COMPACT_ATOMS: atom_id res chain seq x y z
N MET A 1 -20.43 70.93 -38.16
CA MET A 1 -19.03 71.39 -38.18
C MET A 1 -18.13 70.16 -38.19
N ILE A 2 -17.27 70.08 -39.21
CA ILE A 2 -16.00 69.34 -39.28
C ILE A 2 -16.15 67.81 -39.42
N SER A 3 -16.13 67.27 -40.65
CA SER A 3 -14.96 66.93 -41.49
C SER A 3 -14.43 65.52 -41.19
N SER A 4 -14.50 64.59 -42.15
CA SER A 4 -13.44 64.27 -43.13
C SER A 4 -12.47 63.24 -42.56
N SER A 5 -12.42 62.04 -43.14
CA SER A 5 -11.37 61.58 -44.08
C SER A 5 -10.51 60.52 -43.38
N SER A 6 -10.60 59.25 -43.77
CA SER A 6 -9.73 58.58 -44.76
C SER A 6 -8.24 58.72 -44.43
N ASN A 7 -7.47 57.62 -44.42
CA ASN A 7 -6.84 57.06 -45.63
C ASN A 7 -5.67 56.09 -45.31
N VAL A 8 -5.37 55.23 -46.30
CA VAL A 8 -4.09 54.55 -46.64
C VAL A 8 -3.68 53.20 -45.97
N ARG A 9 -3.48 52.21 -46.85
CA ARG A 9 -2.87 50.84 -46.78
C ARG A 9 -1.32 50.92 -46.70
N PRO A 10 -0.46 49.94 -47.13
CA PRO A 10 -0.50 48.47 -47.35
C PRO A 10 0.64 47.73 -46.58
N VAL A 11 0.90 46.41 -46.64
CA VAL A 11 1.66 45.61 -47.66
C VAL A 11 1.73 44.16 -47.11
N SER A 12 1.08 43.17 -47.72
CA SER A 12 1.63 42.11 -48.59
C SER A 12 2.72 41.18 -48.02
N ARG A 13 2.44 39.86 -47.97
CA ARG A 13 3.09 38.77 -48.76
C ARG A 13 2.88 37.40 -48.08
N THR A 14 2.03 36.51 -48.64
CA THR A 14 2.36 35.31 -49.46
C THR A 14 3.01 34.16 -48.66
N PHE A 15 2.74 32.86 -48.82
CA PHE A 15 2.41 32.03 -49.98
C PHE A 15 1.84 30.66 -49.52
N ALA A 16 0.94 30.07 -50.34
CA ALA A 16 0.79 28.64 -50.73
C ALA A 16 0.71 27.52 -49.65
N SER A 17 0.06 26.37 -49.82
CA SER A 17 -0.89 25.74 -50.75
C SER A 17 -1.19 24.39 -50.06
N SER A 18 -2.41 24.03 -49.70
CA SER A 18 -3.37 23.24 -50.51
C SER A 18 -2.77 22.03 -51.27
N SER A 19 -2.98 20.82 -50.74
CA SER A 19 -3.63 19.66 -51.43
C SER A 19 -3.30 18.36 -50.68
N LEU A 20 -4.25 17.66 -50.05
CA LEU A 20 -5.34 16.84 -50.60
C LEU A 20 -4.90 15.44 -51.09
N ARG A 21 -5.47 14.46 -50.37
CA ARG A 21 -5.91 13.11 -50.78
C ARG A 21 -4.84 12.00 -50.79
N THR A 22 -5.10 10.99 -49.97
CA THR A 22 -5.63 9.72 -50.47
C THR A 22 -6.23 8.89 -49.33
N SER A 23 -7.46 8.44 -49.55
CA SER A 23 -8.14 7.45 -48.71
C SER A 23 -7.47 6.09 -48.88
N VAL A 24 -7.16 5.42 -47.77
CA VAL A 24 -7.16 3.96 -47.73
C VAL A 24 -8.00 3.56 -46.52
N ARG A 25 -9.22 3.11 -46.83
CA ARG A 25 -10.03 2.30 -45.92
C ARG A 25 -9.25 1.01 -45.66
N ARG A 26 -8.93 0.74 -44.39
CA ARG A 26 -8.76 -0.63 -43.93
C ARG A 26 -9.48 -0.77 -42.59
N ALA A 27 -10.74 -1.16 -42.71
CA ALA A 27 -11.44 -1.84 -41.64
C ALA A 27 -10.81 -3.22 -41.47
N SER A 28 -10.22 -3.45 -40.31
CA SER A 28 -10.05 -4.78 -39.73
C SER A 28 -10.00 -4.59 -38.22
N SER A 29 -11.16 -4.31 -37.63
CA SER A 29 -11.38 -4.44 -36.19
C SER A 29 -11.44 -5.94 -35.86
N PHE A 30 -10.27 -6.54 -35.67
CA PHE A 30 -10.11 -7.65 -34.74
C PHE A 30 -9.28 -7.08 -33.60
N ALA A 31 -9.94 -6.29 -32.75
CA ALA A 31 -9.34 -5.81 -31.53
C ALA A 31 -9.11 -7.04 -30.64
N ASP A 32 -7.83 -7.35 -30.50
CA ASP A 32 -7.26 -8.37 -29.65
C ASP A 32 -7.86 -8.38 -28.24
N ALA A 33 -8.71 -9.35 -27.94
CA ALA A 33 -8.95 -9.79 -26.57
C ALA A 33 -7.67 -10.35 -25.91
N SER A 34 -6.62 -10.61 -26.70
CA SER A 34 -5.32 -11.13 -26.25
C SER A 34 -4.36 -10.04 -25.71
N SER A 35 -4.57 -8.78 -26.08
CA SER A 35 -3.68 -7.65 -25.73
C SER A 35 -3.89 -7.20 -24.28
N SER A 36 -5.14 -7.17 -23.82
CA SER A 36 -5.49 -6.87 -22.42
C SER A 36 -4.98 -7.93 -21.45
N SER A 37 -5.05 -9.21 -21.83
CA SER A 37 -4.57 -10.32 -20.99
C SER A 37 -3.06 -10.31 -20.82
N ARG A 38 -2.30 -9.97 -21.87
CA ARG A 38 -0.83 -9.87 -21.81
C ARG A 38 -0.39 -8.69 -20.94
N ALA A 39 -0.97 -7.51 -21.16
CA ALA A 39 -0.66 -6.33 -20.35
C ALA A 39 -0.95 -6.54 -18.85
N SER A 40 -2.01 -7.28 -18.50
CA SER A 40 -2.30 -7.63 -17.10
C SER A 40 -1.32 -8.66 -16.52
N THR A 41 -0.78 -9.56 -17.34
CA THR A 41 0.18 -10.57 -16.88
C THR A 41 1.53 -9.91 -16.62
N ASP A 42 1.98 -9.04 -17.54
CA ASP A 42 3.21 -8.27 -17.41
C ASP A 42 3.19 -7.38 -16.15
N ALA A 43 2.06 -6.73 -15.87
CA ALA A 43 1.92 -5.90 -14.66
C ALA A 43 1.99 -6.73 -13.36
N ILE A 44 1.43 -7.94 -13.35
CA ILE A 44 1.51 -8.85 -12.19
C ILE A 44 2.96 -9.31 -12.00
N ASP A 45 3.65 -9.69 -13.07
CA ASP A 45 5.04 -10.14 -13.00
C ASP A 45 5.97 -9.01 -12.52
N ASP A 46 5.78 -7.79 -13.01
CA ASP A 46 6.48 -6.59 -12.50
C ASP A 46 6.22 -6.36 -11.00
N ALA A 47 4.98 -6.55 -10.55
CA ALA A 47 4.63 -6.44 -9.14
C ALA A 47 5.28 -7.55 -8.29
N LEU A 48 5.43 -8.77 -8.82
CA LEU A 48 6.14 -9.85 -8.13
C LEU A 48 7.64 -9.60 -8.05
N VAL A 49 8.27 -9.06 -9.11
CA VAL A 49 9.66 -8.61 -9.07
C VAL A 49 9.84 -7.53 -8.00
N ARG A 50 8.90 -6.58 -7.91
CA ARG A 50 8.89 -5.55 -6.86
C ARG A 50 8.71 -6.16 -5.47
N PHE A 51 7.83 -7.14 -5.33
CA PHE A 51 7.61 -7.86 -4.08
C PHE A 51 8.89 -8.54 -3.60
N GLY A 52 9.58 -9.30 -4.45
CA GLY A 52 10.83 -9.97 -4.05
C GLY A 52 11.91 -9.00 -3.55
N LYS A 53 12.05 -7.84 -4.21
CA LYS A 53 12.97 -6.77 -3.78
C LYS A 53 12.59 -6.20 -2.40
N LEU A 54 11.31 -5.94 -2.17
CA LEU A 54 10.82 -5.38 -0.91
C LEU A 54 10.84 -6.41 0.23
N TRP A 55 10.46 -7.66 -0.05
CA TRP A 55 10.47 -8.78 0.90
C TRP A 55 11.86 -9.02 1.47
N THR A 56 12.88 -9.07 0.60
CA THR A 56 14.27 -9.27 1.04
C THR A 56 14.88 -8.00 1.67
N GLY A 57 14.42 -6.82 1.25
CA GLY A 57 14.87 -5.52 1.74
C GLY A 57 14.27 -5.07 3.08
N ALA A 58 13.07 -5.54 3.43
CA ALA A 58 12.36 -5.17 4.64
C ALA A 58 12.87 -5.94 5.87
N ALA A 59 13.17 -5.23 6.96
CA ALA A 59 13.76 -5.85 8.15
C ALA A 59 12.80 -6.83 8.85
N GLN A 60 11.50 -6.54 8.94
CA GLN A 60 10.49 -7.48 9.46
C GLN A 60 10.47 -8.81 8.71
N CYS A 61 10.53 -8.74 7.38
CA CYS A 61 10.47 -9.92 6.53
C CYS A 61 11.74 -10.76 6.69
N ARG A 62 12.90 -10.12 6.83
CA ARG A 62 14.16 -10.84 7.13
C ARG A 62 14.13 -11.52 8.51
N VAL A 63 13.64 -10.83 9.54
CA VAL A 63 13.52 -11.39 10.90
C VAL A 63 12.60 -12.61 10.87
N LEU A 64 11.43 -12.46 10.25
CA LEU A 64 10.47 -13.53 10.05
C LEU A 64 11.08 -14.78 9.42
N VAL A 65 11.81 -14.61 8.31
CA VAL A 65 12.48 -15.71 7.60
C VAL A 65 13.56 -16.34 8.50
N ALA A 66 14.34 -15.51 9.19
CA ALA A 66 15.46 -15.95 10.03
C ALA A 66 14.99 -16.77 11.24
N GLU A 67 13.96 -16.32 11.94
CA GLU A 67 13.41 -16.96 13.14
C GLU A 67 12.55 -18.18 12.81
N SER A 68 12.03 -18.27 11.59
CA SER A 68 11.23 -19.40 11.16
C SER A 68 12.00 -20.71 11.05
N ALA A 69 11.33 -21.81 11.39
CA ALA A 69 11.85 -23.16 11.25
C ALA A 69 12.23 -23.49 9.79
N ARG A 70 13.17 -24.42 9.60
CA ARG A 70 13.50 -24.94 8.27
C ARG A 70 12.27 -25.63 7.67
N ARG A 71 12.03 -25.42 6.37
CA ARG A 71 10.83 -25.91 5.63
C ARG A 71 9.50 -25.32 6.10
N SER A 72 9.52 -24.26 6.91
CA SER A 72 8.29 -23.51 7.19
C SER A 72 7.82 -22.77 5.94
N PHE A 73 6.54 -22.40 5.93
CA PHE A 73 5.94 -21.52 4.93
C PHE A 73 6.78 -20.26 4.69
N TRP A 74 7.25 -19.62 5.76
CA TRP A 74 8.01 -18.37 5.70
C TRP A 74 9.38 -18.48 5.04
N ARG A 75 9.93 -19.69 4.89
CA ARG A 75 11.19 -19.95 4.18
C ARG A 75 10.99 -20.47 2.75
N ASP A 76 9.75 -20.68 2.34
CA ASP A 76 9.39 -21.13 0.99
C ASP A 76 8.95 -19.93 0.13
N TYR A 77 9.93 -19.31 -0.53
CA TYR A 77 9.67 -18.12 -1.34
C TYR A 77 8.76 -18.41 -2.54
N GLU A 78 8.85 -19.60 -3.14
CA GLU A 78 7.99 -19.98 -4.27
C GLU A 78 6.52 -20.06 -3.84
N HIS A 79 6.27 -20.60 -2.66
CA HIS A 79 4.92 -20.63 -2.08
C HIS A 79 4.43 -19.20 -1.77
N ILE A 80 5.24 -18.37 -1.12
CA ILE A 80 4.88 -16.97 -0.84
C ILE A 80 4.56 -16.21 -2.13
N GLU A 81 5.38 -16.38 -3.18
CA GLU A 81 5.15 -15.75 -4.49
C GLU A 81 3.83 -16.22 -5.12
N CYS A 82 3.49 -17.51 -5.01
CA CYS A 82 2.21 -18.05 -5.47
C CYS A 82 1.00 -17.42 -4.74
N VAL A 83 1.12 -17.19 -3.43
CA VAL A 83 0.09 -16.51 -2.64
C VAL A 83 -0.08 -15.06 -3.10
N VAL A 84 1.02 -14.31 -3.21
CA VAL A 84 0.98 -12.90 -3.67
C VAL A 84 0.42 -12.80 -5.09
N ARG A 85 0.83 -13.70 -6.00
CA ARG A 85 0.29 -13.78 -7.36
C ARG A 85 -1.22 -14.00 -7.36
N SER A 86 -1.72 -14.83 -6.45
CA SER A 86 -3.16 -15.08 -6.31
C SER A 86 -3.92 -13.84 -5.83
N TYR A 87 -3.35 -13.10 -4.87
CA TYR A 87 -3.91 -11.82 -4.42
C TYR A 87 -3.91 -10.77 -5.53
N LEU A 88 -2.82 -10.67 -6.31
CA LEU A 88 -2.69 -9.74 -7.44
C LEU A 88 -3.66 -10.05 -8.59
N ARG A 89 -4.13 -11.29 -8.75
CA ARG A 89 -5.17 -11.61 -9.74
C ARG A 89 -6.53 -11.01 -9.37
N VAL A 90 -6.82 -10.89 -8.07
CA VAL A 90 -8.07 -10.29 -7.57
C VAL A 90 -7.94 -8.78 -7.43
N PHE A 91 -6.76 -8.33 -6.97
CA PHE A 91 -6.42 -6.94 -6.76
C PHE A 91 -5.24 -6.53 -7.67
N PRO A 92 -5.47 -6.40 -8.99
CA PRO A 92 -4.42 -6.11 -9.94
C PRO A 92 -3.73 -4.75 -9.66
N PRO A 93 -2.44 -4.62 -10.01
CA PRO A 93 -1.74 -3.34 -9.95
C PRO A 93 -2.51 -2.25 -10.71
N ASN A 94 -2.65 -1.07 -10.11
CA ASN A 94 -3.40 0.06 -10.67
C ASN A 94 -4.89 -0.23 -10.93
N GLY A 95 -5.46 -1.26 -10.33
CA GLY A 95 -6.89 -1.55 -10.40
C GLY A 95 -7.75 -0.53 -9.63
N PRO A 96 -9.07 -0.49 -9.90
CA PRO A 96 -9.98 0.51 -9.33
C PRO A 96 -10.16 0.40 -7.81
N HIS A 97 -9.78 -0.72 -7.21
CA HIS A 97 -9.83 -0.94 -5.76
C HIS A 97 -8.75 -0.15 -5.00
N GLY A 98 -7.65 0.26 -5.66
CA GLY A 98 -6.59 1.05 -5.04
C GLY A 98 -5.76 0.33 -3.97
N VAL A 99 -5.84 -1.00 -3.90
CA VAL A 99 -5.05 -1.84 -2.98
C VAL A 99 -3.69 -2.15 -3.61
N ASP A 100 -2.60 -1.78 -2.95
CA ASP A 100 -1.26 -2.25 -3.32
C ASP A 100 -0.92 -3.50 -2.51
N VAL A 101 -1.21 -4.66 -3.11
CA VAL A 101 -0.98 -5.98 -2.49
C VAL A 101 0.47 -6.16 -2.05
N VAL A 102 1.42 -5.67 -2.84
CA VAL A 102 2.85 -5.82 -2.56
C VAL A 102 3.22 -5.05 -1.30
N ALA A 103 2.85 -3.77 -1.24
CA ALA A 103 3.13 -2.94 -0.07
C ALA A 103 2.41 -3.49 1.18
N LEU A 104 1.17 -3.94 1.02
CA LEU A 104 0.38 -4.54 2.09
C LEU A 104 1.07 -5.77 2.68
N CYS A 105 1.45 -6.75 1.85
CA CYS A 105 2.06 -8.01 2.33
C CYS A 105 3.45 -7.82 2.93
N VAL A 106 4.23 -6.83 2.48
CA VAL A 106 5.55 -6.53 3.06
C VAL A 106 5.42 -5.82 4.40
N ARG A 107 4.43 -4.93 4.54
CA ARG A 107 4.17 -4.21 5.79
C ARG A 107 3.52 -5.11 6.85
N GLU A 108 2.67 -6.02 6.42
CA GLU A 108 2.01 -7.01 7.28
C GLU A 108 2.15 -8.41 6.68
N PRO A 109 3.29 -9.09 6.93
CA PRO A 109 3.54 -10.42 6.40
C PRO A 109 2.51 -11.46 6.84
N ARG A 110 1.80 -11.24 7.96
CA ARG A 110 0.74 -12.14 8.43
C ARG A 110 -0.39 -12.30 7.42
N ALA A 111 -0.61 -11.31 6.57
CA ALA A 111 -1.59 -11.39 5.48
C ALA A 111 -1.28 -12.52 4.48
N LEU A 112 -0.02 -12.96 4.37
CA LEU A 112 0.39 -14.07 3.51
C LEU A 112 -0.03 -15.44 4.06
N ALA A 113 -0.34 -15.54 5.36
CA ALA A 113 -0.85 -16.75 5.97
C ALA A 113 -2.37 -16.91 5.82
N LEU A 114 -3.07 -15.89 5.31
CA LEU A 114 -4.50 -15.97 5.03
C LEU A 114 -4.77 -16.83 3.79
N SER A 115 -5.95 -17.45 3.73
CA SER A 115 -6.48 -17.93 2.46
C SER A 115 -6.85 -16.75 1.57
N LEU A 116 -6.89 -16.97 0.24
CA LEU A 116 -7.36 -15.95 -0.71
C LEU A 116 -8.75 -15.41 -0.34
N GLU A 117 -9.66 -16.30 0.07
CA GLU A 117 -11.00 -15.92 0.50
C GLU A 117 -10.97 -15.03 1.75
N ALA A 118 -10.21 -15.42 2.78
CA ALA A 118 -10.09 -14.63 4.01
C ALA A 118 -9.45 -13.27 3.75
N PHE A 119 -8.46 -13.19 2.86
CA PHE A 119 -7.85 -11.94 2.44
C PHE A 119 -8.86 -11.01 1.77
N VAL A 120 -9.61 -11.51 0.78
CA VAL A 120 -10.65 -10.75 0.07
C VAL A 120 -11.75 -10.30 1.02
N GLN A 121 -12.25 -11.19 1.87
CA GLN A 121 -13.26 -10.86 2.87
C GLN A 121 -12.76 -9.81 3.86
N GLY A 122 -11.50 -9.88 4.27
CA GLY A 122 -10.86 -8.86 5.12
C GLY A 122 -10.83 -7.48 4.47
N VAL A 123 -10.42 -7.40 3.20
CA VAL A 123 -10.42 -6.14 2.44
C VAL A 123 -11.84 -5.58 2.31
N VAL A 124 -12.81 -6.40 1.91
CA VAL A 124 -14.22 -5.97 1.76
C VAL A 124 -14.80 -5.49 3.08
N ARG A 125 -14.58 -6.26 4.16
CA ARG A 125 -15.06 -5.92 5.51
C ARG A 125 -14.49 -4.59 5.99
N ALA A 126 -13.18 -4.40 5.89
CA ALA A 126 -12.53 -3.14 6.29
C ALA A 126 -13.07 -1.95 5.47
N THR A 127 -13.22 -2.10 4.15
CA THR A 127 -13.80 -1.06 3.29
C THR A 127 -15.23 -0.72 3.70
N GLN A 128 -16.09 -1.71 3.95
CA GLN A 128 -17.50 -1.49 4.27
C GLN A 128 -17.71 -0.88 5.65
N VAL A 129 -17.01 -1.38 6.67
CA VAL A 129 -17.18 -0.92 8.05
C VAL A 129 -16.64 0.49 8.24
N LEU A 130 -15.45 0.78 7.68
CA LEU A 130 -14.77 2.06 7.88
C LEU A 130 -15.06 3.09 6.78
N ASN A 131 -15.77 2.69 5.72
CA ASN A 131 -16.01 3.50 4.53
C ASN A 131 -14.72 4.09 3.94
N VAL A 132 -13.72 3.22 3.75
CA VAL A 132 -12.38 3.57 3.25
C VAL A 132 -12.02 2.85 1.95
N GLY A 133 -11.14 3.46 1.14
CA GLY A 133 -10.62 2.85 -0.08
C GLY A 133 -9.44 1.91 0.15
N GLY A 134 -9.02 1.19 -0.89
CA GLY A 134 -7.88 0.26 -0.80
C GLY A 134 -6.55 0.91 -0.46
N ARG A 135 -6.39 2.22 -0.72
CA ARG A 135 -5.21 2.98 -0.31
C ARG A 135 -5.08 2.99 1.22
N GLN A 136 -6.18 3.23 1.94
CA GLN A 136 -6.19 3.23 3.40
C GLN A 136 -5.91 1.82 3.96
N ILE A 137 -6.44 0.78 3.32
CA ILE A 137 -6.14 -0.61 3.68
C ILE A 137 -4.65 -0.92 3.48
N THR A 138 -4.05 -0.40 2.40
CA THR A 138 -2.59 -0.50 2.18
C THR A 138 -1.79 0.27 3.23
N LEU A 139 -2.35 1.38 3.73
CA LEU A 139 -1.72 2.19 4.77
C LEU A 139 -1.77 1.54 6.15
N ALA A 140 -2.84 0.84 6.48
CA ALA A 140 -3.01 0.07 7.70
C ALA A 140 -3.45 -1.37 7.40
N PRO A 141 -2.52 -2.24 6.94
CA PRO A 141 -2.84 -3.61 6.55
C PRO A 141 -3.50 -4.44 7.65
N GLY A 142 -3.23 -4.15 8.93
CA GLY A 142 -3.83 -4.86 10.06
C GLY A 142 -5.36 -4.84 10.05
N LEU A 143 -5.98 -3.85 9.39
CA LEU A 143 -7.43 -3.73 9.26
C LEU A 143 -8.09 -4.98 8.65
N ILE A 144 -7.41 -5.69 7.75
CA ILE A 144 -7.99 -6.89 7.11
C ILE A 144 -8.03 -8.09 8.06
N MET A 145 -7.26 -8.03 9.15
CA MET A 145 -7.15 -9.09 10.14
C MET A 145 -8.18 -8.92 11.27
N CYS A 146 -8.69 -7.71 11.48
CA CYS A 146 -9.71 -7.42 12.47
C CYS A 146 -11.07 -7.99 12.04
N SER A 147 -11.80 -8.56 12.99
CA SER A 147 -13.22 -8.87 12.87
C SER A 147 -14.08 -7.61 12.68
N GLU A 148 -15.32 -7.80 12.26
CA GLU A 148 -16.27 -6.69 12.08
C GLU A 148 -16.53 -5.95 13.39
N SER A 149 -16.62 -6.70 14.49
CA SER A 149 -16.85 -6.18 15.83
C SER A 149 -15.68 -5.33 16.31
N GLU A 150 -14.44 -5.79 16.12
CA GLU A 150 -13.24 -5.00 16.46
C GLU A 150 -13.21 -3.70 15.65
N LEU A 151 -13.43 -3.74 14.34
CA LEU A 151 -13.45 -2.54 13.51
C LEU A 151 -14.51 -1.54 13.96
N ARG A 152 -15.71 -2.00 14.33
CA ARG A 152 -16.78 -1.15 14.87
C ARG A 152 -16.39 -0.55 16.22
N LEU A 153 -15.86 -1.35 17.13
CA LEU A 153 -15.40 -0.87 18.43
C LEU A 153 -14.29 0.18 18.28
N GLY A 154 -13.33 -0.06 17.38
CA GLY A 154 -12.24 0.88 17.10
C GLY A 154 -12.74 2.22 16.56
N ILE A 155 -13.64 2.22 15.58
CA ILE A 155 -14.17 3.48 15.04
C ILE A 155 -15.09 4.19 16.03
N GLU A 156 -15.85 3.46 16.85
CA GLU A 156 -16.67 4.03 17.92
C GLU A 156 -15.83 4.67 19.03
N ALA A 157 -14.74 4.01 19.43
CA ALA A 157 -13.79 4.53 20.41
C ALA A 157 -13.09 5.79 19.89
N LEU A 158 -12.59 5.77 18.64
CA LEU A 158 -12.04 6.95 17.98
C LEU A 158 -13.05 8.09 17.91
N THR A 159 -14.29 7.77 17.53
CA THR A 159 -15.40 8.75 17.47
C THR A 159 -15.71 9.36 18.83
N ARG A 160 -15.65 8.57 19.91
CA ARG A 160 -15.84 9.07 21.28
C ARG A 160 -14.68 9.99 21.71
N ALA A 161 -13.46 9.69 21.28
CA ALA A 161 -12.27 10.44 21.65
C ALA A 161 -12.18 11.81 20.94
N VAL A 162 -12.47 11.87 19.64
CA VAL A 162 -12.23 13.08 18.82
C VAL A 162 -13.49 13.67 18.17
N GLY A 163 -14.64 13.02 18.29
CA GLY A 163 -15.87 13.37 17.59
C GLY A 163 -15.95 12.82 16.16
N GLU A 164 -17.16 12.71 15.62
CA GLU A 164 -17.44 11.99 14.37
C GLU A 164 -16.69 12.55 13.16
N ARG A 165 -16.69 13.87 12.98
CA ARG A 165 -16.04 14.52 11.83
C ARG A 165 -14.53 14.25 11.83
N GLU A 166 -13.91 14.38 12.98
CA GLU A 166 -12.47 14.19 13.12
C GLU A 166 -12.08 12.72 13.03
N ALA A 167 -12.87 11.82 13.60
CA ALA A 167 -12.67 10.37 13.46
C ALA A 167 -12.72 9.93 12.00
N ARG A 168 -13.67 10.45 11.21
CA ARG A 168 -13.73 10.19 9.76
C ARG A 168 -12.48 10.71 9.03
N ARG A 169 -12.02 11.92 9.37
CA ARG A 169 -10.79 12.51 8.80
C ARG A 169 -9.57 11.66 9.13
N LEU A 170 -9.38 11.30 10.40
CA LEU A 170 -8.28 10.47 10.87
C LEU A 170 -8.34 9.06 10.26
N THR A 171 -9.51 8.47 10.08
CA THR A 171 -9.63 7.15 9.45
C THR A 171 -9.16 7.17 7.99
N LEU A 172 -9.35 8.29 7.27
CA LEU A 172 -8.91 8.44 5.88
C LEU A 172 -7.42 8.79 5.75
N GLU A 173 -6.89 9.59 6.67
CA GLU A 173 -5.50 10.08 6.64
C GLU A 173 -4.52 9.15 7.37
N GLN A 174 -4.97 8.57 8.49
CA GLN A 174 -4.20 7.77 9.44
C GLN A 174 -5.03 6.55 9.89
N PRO A 175 -5.34 5.60 8.99
CA PRO A 175 -6.21 4.46 9.29
C PRO A 175 -5.70 3.57 10.44
N ASP A 176 -4.40 3.62 10.76
CA ASP A 176 -3.79 2.95 11.91
C ASP A 176 -4.36 3.45 13.26
N ARG A 177 -4.98 4.63 13.31
CA ARG A 177 -5.68 5.10 14.52
C ARG A 177 -6.79 4.15 14.94
N VAL A 178 -7.51 3.54 13.99
CA VAL A 178 -8.53 2.54 14.32
C VAL A 178 -7.90 1.28 14.94
N LEU A 179 -6.71 0.88 14.46
CA LEU A 179 -5.97 -0.25 15.01
C LEU A 179 -5.45 0.02 16.43
N GLN A 180 -5.07 1.26 16.73
CA GLN A 180 -4.68 1.67 18.08
C GLN A 180 -5.85 1.52 19.06
N GLU A 181 -7.05 1.96 18.69
CA GLU A 181 -8.23 1.89 19.57
C GLU A 181 -8.70 0.45 19.88
N VAL A 182 -8.39 -0.52 19.02
CA VAL A 182 -8.70 -1.95 19.28
C VAL A 182 -7.57 -2.68 19.98
N GLY A 183 -6.54 -1.96 20.43
CA GLY A 183 -5.37 -2.56 21.08
C GLY A 183 -4.57 -3.46 20.17
N TRP A 184 -4.62 -3.27 18.84
CA TRP A 184 -3.87 -4.10 17.88
C TRP A 184 -2.35 -4.09 18.13
N TYR A 185 -1.87 -3.01 18.76
CA TYR A 185 -0.47 -2.79 19.10
C TYR A 185 -0.16 -2.98 20.60
N ASP A 186 -1.18 -3.11 21.45
CA ASP A 186 -1.04 -3.23 22.90
C ASP A 186 -0.66 -4.67 23.29
N ASP A 187 0.26 -4.82 24.24
CA ASP A 187 0.89 -6.09 24.62
C ASP A 187 0.25 -6.73 25.87
N ASP A 188 -0.70 -6.05 26.52
CA ASP A 188 -1.10 -6.34 27.90
C ASP A 188 -2.35 -7.25 28.04
N ALA A 189 -2.73 -7.99 26.98
CA ALA A 189 -3.69 -9.06 27.14
C ALA A 189 -2.95 -10.29 27.70
N ASP A 190 -2.95 -10.38 29.03
CA ASP A 190 -2.48 -11.52 29.81
C ASP A 190 -2.73 -12.86 29.12
N GLU A 191 -1.69 -13.70 29.20
CA GLU A 191 -1.62 -15.11 28.79
C GLU A 191 -2.92 -15.88 29.07
N ASP A 192 -3.75 -16.14 28.05
CA ASP A 192 -4.50 -17.40 27.96
C ASP A 192 -5.15 -17.61 26.59
N VAL A 193 -4.44 -18.19 25.61
CA VAL A 193 -5.10 -18.84 24.45
C VAL A 193 -4.34 -20.09 24.04
N GLY A 194 -4.86 -21.23 24.48
CA GLY A 194 -4.48 -22.54 23.98
C GLY A 194 -4.96 -22.84 22.55
N THR A 195 -4.33 -23.89 22.02
CA THR A 195 -4.72 -24.77 20.90
C THR A 195 -4.61 -24.25 19.46
N GLY A 196 -3.54 -24.70 18.78
CA GLY A 196 -3.64 -25.18 17.40
C GLY A 196 -2.55 -24.76 16.42
N ALA A 197 -1.77 -23.72 16.71
CA ALA A 197 -0.63 -23.33 15.89
C ALA A 197 0.65 -24.07 16.37
N ASP A 198 1.43 -24.58 15.43
CA ASP A 198 2.81 -25.04 15.68
C ASP A 198 3.54 -23.97 16.50
N ALA A 199 4.18 -24.36 17.61
CA ALA A 199 4.82 -23.44 18.56
C ALA A 199 5.81 -22.49 17.84
N SER A 200 6.48 -22.98 16.79
CA SER A 200 7.36 -22.17 15.94
C SER A 200 6.61 -21.13 15.10
N SER A 201 5.38 -21.40 14.67
CA SER A 201 4.55 -20.38 14.01
C SER A 201 4.03 -19.35 15.00
N MET A 202 3.84 -19.72 16.26
CA MET A 202 3.36 -18.81 17.30
C MET A 202 4.45 -17.81 17.73
N GLU A 203 5.67 -18.30 17.97
CA GLU A 203 6.84 -17.46 18.31
C GLU A 203 7.15 -16.45 17.18
N VAL A 204 7.11 -16.90 15.94
CA VAL A 204 7.35 -16.05 14.76
C VAL A 204 6.25 -14.99 14.60
N MET A 205 5.00 -15.32 14.91
CA MET A 205 3.89 -14.37 14.88
C MET A 205 3.97 -13.38 16.05
N GLN A 206 4.52 -13.78 17.19
CA GLN A 206 4.81 -12.90 18.32
C GLN A 206 5.95 -11.94 18.00
N ALA A 207 7.01 -12.40 17.34
CA ALA A 207 8.12 -11.56 16.90
C ALA A 207 7.69 -10.54 15.83
N LEU A 208 6.78 -10.91 14.92
CA LEU A 208 6.17 -9.96 13.99
C LEU A 208 5.31 -8.91 14.68
N ARG A 209 4.52 -9.30 15.71
CA ARG A 209 3.77 -8.34 16.53
C ARG A 209 4.71 -7.36 17.21
N HIS A 210 5.82 -7.84 17.76
CA HIS A 210 6.85 -7.00 18.34
C HIS A 210 7.44 -6.02 17.32
N TYR A 211 7.69 -6.44 16.08
CA TYR A 211 8.24 -5.56 15.06
C TYR A 211 7.25 -4.49 14.56
N ALA A 212 5.95 -4.83 14.43
CA ALA A 212 4.91 -3.85 14.09
C ALA A 212 4.83 -2.70 15.11
N ARG A 213 5.36 -2.87 16.33
CA ARG A 213 5.54 -1.80 17.33
C ARG A 213 6.76 -0.91 17.05
N VAL A 214 7.86 -1.50 16.62
CA VAL A 214 9.16 -0.81 16.47
C VAL A 214 9.20 0.04 15.21
N VAL A 215 8.48 -0.37 14.16
CA VAL A 215 8.33 0.42 12.93
C VAL A 215 6.99 1.15 12.98
N PRO A 216 6.98 2.45 13.29
CA PRO A 216 5.74 3.20 13.33
C PRO A 216 5.10 3.24 11.95
N PRO A 217 3.76 3.38 11.86
CA PRO A 217 3.07 3.47 10.59
C PRO A 217 3.63 4.61 9.74
N ALA A 218 3.74 4.38 8.44
CA ALA A 218 4.20 5.39 7.49
C ALA A 218 3.25 6.60 7.53
N GLY A 219 3.68 7.67 8.21
CA GLY A 219 2.86 8.85 8.48
C GLY A 219 2.92 9.34 9.93
N SER A 220 3.56 8.63 10.87
CA SER A 220 3.85 9.21 12.18
C SER A 220 4.86 10.34 12.03
N ILE A 221 4.54 11.50 12.59
CA ILE A 221 5.32 12.75 12.69
C ILE A 221 6.78 12.55 13.17
N ASP A 222 7.09 11.36 13.69
CA ASP A 222 8.35 10.96 14.31
C ASP A 222 9.48 10.59 13.30
N VAL A 223 9.23 10.50 11.98
CA VAL A 223 10.30 10.19 11.01
C VAL A 223 11.27 11.36 10.85
N ASP A 224 10.76 12.59 10.82
CA ASP A 224 11.61 13.78 10.75
C ASP A 224 12.39 14.01 12.05
N GLU A 225 11.80 13.68 13.20
CA GLU A 225 12.44 13.78 14.51
C GLU A 225 13.53 12.70 14.70
N ARG A 226 13.27 11.46 14.29
CA ARG A 226 14.28 10.37 14.27
C ARG A 226 15.39 10.62 13.25
N MET A 227 15.10 11.23 12.10
CA MET A 227 16.12 11.64 11.11
C MET A 227 16.97 12.79 11.65
N ALA A 228 16.36 13.80 12.28
CA ALA A 228 17.07 14.90 12.94
C ALA A 228 17.96 14.42 14.09
N ASP A 229 17.53 13.41 14.85
CA ASP A 229 18.33 12.82 15.93
C ASP A 229 19.47 11.93 15.43
N ARG A 230 19.27 11.20 14.32
CA ARG A 230 20.37 10.52 13.63
C ARG A 230 21.39 11.52 13.09
N GLU A 231 20.94 12.64 12.53
CA GLU A 231 21.83 13.68 12.01
C GLU A 231 22.57 14.44 13.15
N ARG A 232 21.91 14.68 14.28
CA ARG A 232 22.54 15.24 15.49
C ARG A 232 23.59 14.31 16.09
N ASN A 233 23.34 13.01 16.11
CA ASN A 233 24.29 12.03 16.63
C ASN A 233 25.47 11.78 15.67
N ALA A 234 25.26 11.83 14.35
CA ALA A 234 26.35 11.74 13.37
C ALA A 234 27.36 12.91 13.50
N LYS A 235 26.89 14.12 13.84
CA LYS A 235 27.73 15.31 14.03
C LYS A 235 28.57 15.27 15.32
N LYS A 236 28.18 14.49 16.34
CA LYS A 236 28.97 14.34 17.58
C LYS A 236 30.26 13.55 17.42
N PHE A 237 30.38 12.70 16.40
CA PHE A 237 31.56 11.86 16.18
C PHE A 237 32.67 12.52 15.33
N HIS A 238 32.51 13.78 14.91
CA HIS A 238 33.50 14.48 14.08
C HIS A 238 34.31 15.57 14.80
N VAL A 239 34.28 15.65 16.14
CA VAL A 239 35.01 16.68 16.91
C VAL A 239 36.23 16.14 17.69
N GLN A 240 36.70 14.92 17.42
CA GLN A 240 37.97 14.42 17.98
C GLN A 240 38.87 13.79 16.92
N LYS A 241 39.32 14.60 15.95
CA LYS A 241 40.61 14.39 15.27
C LYS A 241 41.24 15.75 15.02
N GLY A 242 41.95 16.25 16.02
CA GLY A 242 42.66 17.52 15.94
C GLY A 242 43.20 17.94 17.28
N LEU A 243 44.19 17.19 17.78
CA LEU A 243 45.30 17.64 18.62
C LEU A 243 46.37 16.55 18.61
#